data_AF-A0A9D9VAX0-F1
#
_entry.id   AF-A0A9D9VAX0-F1
#
_cell.length_a   1.000
_cell.length_b   1.000
_cell.length_c   1.000
_cell.angle_alpha   90.00
_cell.angle_beta   90.00
_cell.angle_gamma   90.00
#
_symmetry.space_group_name_H-M   'P 1'
#
loop_
_entity.id
_entity.type
_entity.pdbx_description
1 polymer ?
#
loop_
_entity_poly.entity_id
_entity_poly.type
_entity_poly.pdbx_seq_one_letter_code
_entity_poly.pdbx_strand_id
1 'polypeptide(L)'
;MNIQPKELGFTAPAEDRLSFLVKFATGENFIVKKPGFTFDLKISAICKEDGGGKRFLFEAYMVNAVHEGKGATPMNNLYKGYFDSVTLSGYLMPIPVSGWIH
;
A
#
# COMPACT_ATOMS: atom_id res chain seq x y z
N MET A 1 16.46 -9.39 -17.29
CA MET A 1 16.56 -8.05 -16.69
C MET A 1 15.58 -7.97 -15.54
N ASN A 2 16.07 -7.77 -14.31
CA ASN A 2 15.22 -7.69 -13.12
C ASN A 2 14.77 -6.24 -12.93
N ILE A 3 13.73 -5.82 -13.66
CA ILE A 3 13.15 -4.48 -13.54
C ILE A 3 12.21 -4.52 -12.33
N GLN A 4 12.76 -4.35 -11.13
CA GLN A 4 11.90 -4.07 -9.97
C GLN A 4 11.23 -2.70 -10.20
N PRO A 5 9.92 -2.57 -9.97
CA PRO A 5 9.22 -1.32 -10.21
C PRO A 5 9.82 -0.19 -9.38
N LYS A 6 10.24 0.88 -10.08
CA LYS A 6 10.38 2.23 -9.54
C LYS A 6 8.99 2.69 -9.10
N GLU A 7 8.70 2.70 -7.80
CA GLU A 7 7.56 3.40 -7.18
C GLU A 7 6.16 3.24 -7.83
N LEU A 8 5.24 2.59 -7.13
CA LEU A 8 3.86 2.39 -7.56
C LEU A 8 2.93 3.44 -6.94
N GLY A 9 2.70 4.54 -7.67
CA GLY A 9 1.71 5.56 -7.28
C GLY A 9 0.27 5.03 -7.32
N PHE A 10 -0.55 5.44 -6.34
CA PHE A 10 -1.95 5.03 -6.15
C PHE A 10 -2.85 6.18 -5.64
N THR A 11 -4.16 5.98 -5.76
CA THR A 11 -5.22 6.77 -5.09
C THR A 11 -6.05 5.88 -4.17
N ALA A 12 -6.59 6.45 -3.11
CA ALA A 12 -7.39 5.77 -2.09
C ALA A 12 -8.64 6.60 -1.78
N PRO A 13 -9.54 6.80 -2.76
CA PRO A 13 -10.59 7.82 -2.68
C PRO A 13 -11.64 7.59 -1.58
N ALA A 14 -11.72 6.36 -1.05
CA ALA A 14 -12.60 6.00 0.06
C ALA A 14 -11.88 6.00 1.42
N GLU A 15 -10.63 6.44 1.45
CA GLU A 15 -9.75 6.34 2.61
C GLU A 15 -9.34 7.72 3.10
N ASP A 16 -9.76 8.10 4.31
CA ASP A 16 -9.25 9.28 5.01
C ASP A 16 -8.29 8.89 6.14
N ARG A 17 -7.83 9.88 6.90
CA ARG A 17 -6.97 9.68 8.08
C ARG A 17 -7.54 8.64 9.05
N LEU A 18 -8.82 8.76 9.42
CA LEU A 18 -9.42 7.91 10.43
C LEU A 18 -9.60 6.49 9.89
N SER A 19 -10.06 6.34 8.64
CA SER A 19 -10.17 5.05 7.96
C SER A 19 -8.82 4.33 7.91
N PHE A 20 -7.74 5.03 7.55
CA PHE A 20 -6.38 4.46 7.54
C PHE A 20 -5.98 3.92 8.91
N LEU A 21 -6.14 4.72 9.97
CA LEU A 21 -5.79 4.33 11.34
C LEU A 21 -6.65 3.17 11.86
N VAL A 22 -7.95 3.18 11.55
CA VAL A 22 -8.87 2.09 11.91
C VAL A 22 -8.43 0.80 11.23
N LYS A 23 -8.19 0.81 9.91
CA LYS A 23 -7.76 -0.38 9.16
C LYS A 23 -6.43 -0.93 9.63
N PHE A 24 -5.50 -0.05 10.02
CA PHE A 24 -4.27 -0.48 10.69
C PHE A 24 -4.56 -1.18 12.02
N ALA A 25 -5.40 -0.59 12.88
CA ALA A 25 -5.73 -1.14 14.19
C ALA A 25 -6.56 -2.45 14.12
N THR A 26 -7.49 -2.54 13.16
CA THR A 26 -8.38 -3.70 12.97
C THR A 26 -7.76 -4.78 12.08
N GLY A 27 -6.70 -4.46 11.35
CA GLY A 27 -6.07 -5.35 10.39
C GLY A 27 -6.90 -5.60 9.12
N GLU A 28 -7.89 -4.75 8.87
CA GLU A 28 -8.69 -4.73 7.64
C GLU A 28 -7.88 -4.25 6.43
N ASN A 29 -8.35 -4.60 5.23
CA ASN A 29 -7.65 -4.24 4.00
C ASN A 29 -7.85 -2.75 3.67
N PHE A 30 -6.75 -2.09 3.36
CA PHE A 30 -6.66 -0.76 2.79
C PHE A 30 -6.67 -0.87 1.26
N ILE A 31 -7.78 -0.46 0.64
CA ILE A 31 -7.98 -0.63 -0.80
C ILE A 31 -7.46 0.60 -1.53
N VAL A 32 -6.53 0.38 -2.46
CA VAL A 32 -5.95 1.45 -3.27
C VAL A 32 -6.08 1.15 -4.77
N LYS A 33 -6.13 2.21 -5.58
CA LYS A 33 -6.38 2.14 -7.02
C LYS A 33 -5.24 2.77 -7.81
N LYS A 34 -4.96 2.18 -8.97
CA LYS A 34 -4.12 2.72 -10.04
C LYS A 34 -4.85 2.46 -11.37
N PRO A 35 -4.64 3.25 -12.43
CA PRO A 35 -5.25 2.94 -13.73
C PRO A 35 -5.08 1.46 -14.12
N GLY A 36 -6.19 0.76 -14.31
CA GLY A 36 -6.24 -0.68 -14.65
C GLY A 36 -6.08 -1.67 -13.48
N PHE A 37 -5.82 -1.21 -12.26
CA PHE A 37 -5.58 -2.07 -11.09
C PHE A 37 -6.25 -1.59 -9.79
N THR A 38 -6.76 -2.54 -9.00
CA THR A 38 -7.10 -2.35 -7.58
C THR A 38 -6.20 -3.25 -6.74
N PHE A 39 -5.64 -2.71 -5.67
CA PHE A 39 -4.76 -3.43 -4.76
C PHE A 39 -5.38 -3.47 -3.37
N ASP A 40 -5.36 -4.65 -2.75
CA ASP A 40 -5.71 -4.83 -1.36
C ASP A 40 -4.42 -4.84 -0.55
N LEU A 41 -4.24 -3.84 0.31
CA LEU A 41 -3.08 -3.74 1.18
C LEU A 41 -3.46 -4.06 2.62
N LYS A 42 -2.63 -4.80 3.33
CA LYS A 42 -2.74 -4.94 4.78
C LYS A 42 -1.61 -4.16 5.44
N ILE A 43 -1.96 -3.09 6.15
CA ILE A 43 -0.99 -2.24 6.84
C ILE A 43 -0.41 -3.03 8.01
N SER A 44 0.91 -3.25 7.99
CA SER A 44 1.62 -4.00 9.03
C SER A 44 2.24 -3.11 10.09
N ALA A 45 2.64 -1.90 9.73
CA ALA A 45 3.23 -0.93 10.65
C ALA A 45 3.01 0.51 10.18
N ILE A 46 2.84 1.44 11.12
CA ILE A 46 2.97 2.87 10.88
C ILE A 46 4.38 3.28 11.32
N CYS A 47 5.22 3.67 10.37
CA CYS A 47 6.62 4.02 10.62
C CYS A 47 6.76 5.46 11.12
N LYS A 48 5.99 6.39 10.54
CA LYS A 48 6.02 7.82 10.89
C LYS A 48 4.72 8.49 10.48
N GLU A 49 4.26 9.41 11.32
CA GLU A 49 3.17 10.34 11.02
C GLU A 49 3.76 11.76 11.00
N ASP A 50 3.32 12.63 10.09
CA ASP A 50 3.64 14.05 10.21
C ASP A 50 2.91 14.66 11.41
N GLY A 51 3.42 15.74 12.00
CA GLY A 51 2.83 16.31 13.23
C GLY A 51 1.37 16.78 13.08
N GLY A 52 0.86 16.85 11.85
CA GLY A 52 -0.55 17.17 11.54
C GLY A 52 -1.43 15.95 11.28
N GLY A 53 -0.89 14.73 11.29
CA GLY A 53 -1.61 13.49 11.03
C GLY A 53 -2.18 13.35 9.63
N LYS A 54 -1.62 14.07 8.66
CA LYS A 54 -2.06 14.11 7.27
C LYS A 54 -1.23 13.19 6.39
N ARG A 55 -0.01 12.85 6.81
CA ARG A 55 0.92 12.06 6.03
C ARG A 55 1.48 10.92 6.84
N PHE A 56 1.38 9.73 6.27
CA PHE A 56 1.75 8.48 6.91
C PHE A 56 2.83 7.78 6.09
N LEU A 57 3.94 7.47 6.72
CA LEU A 57 4.86 6.44 6.25
C LEU A 57 4.49 5.13 6.94
N PHE A 58 4.36 4.07 6.16
CA PHE A 58 3.88 2.78 6.65
C PHE A 58 4.56 1.62 5.93
N GLU A 59 4.41 0.42 6.48
CA GLU A 59 4.69 -0.84 5.80
C GLU A 59 3.38 -1.58 5.56
N ALA A 60 3.25 -2.23 4.40
CA ALA A 60 2.07 -3.01 4.08
C ALA A 60 2.39 -4.20 3.18
N TYR A 61 1.67 -5.29 3.40
CA TYR A 61 1.64 -6.42 2.47
C TYR A 61 0.58 -6.17 1.41
N MET A 62 0.93 -6.33 0.15
CA MET A 62 -0.09 -6.43 -0.91
C MET A 62 -0.66 -7.84 -0.88
N VAL A 63 -1.92 -7.97 -0.49
CA VAL A 63 -2.64 -9.25 -0.34
C VAL A 63 -3.20 -9.72 -1.68
N ASN A 64 -3.77 -8.80 -2.45
CA ASN A 64 -4.28 -9.06 -3.80
C ASN A 64 -3.97 -7.91 -4.75
N ALA A 65 -3.82 -8.24 -6.04
CA ALA A 65 -3.88 -7.31 -7.15
C ALA A 65 -4.97 -7.75 -8.12
N VAL A 66 -5.96 -6.89 -8.35
CA VAL A 66 -7.06 -7.10 -9.31
C VAL A 66 -6.81 -6.22 -10.52
N HIS A 67 -6.67 -6.83 -11.70
CA HIS A 67 -6.59 -6.10 -12.96
C HIS A 67 -7.95 -6.10 -13.66
N GLU A 68 -8.31 -5.02 -14.34
CA GLU A 68 -9.57 -4.96 -15.11
C GLU A 68 -9.68 -6.15 -16.08
N GLY A 69 -10.81 -6.86 -16.00
CA GLY A 69 -11.08 -8.04 -16.83
C GLY A 69 -10.31 -9.32 -16.44
N LYS A 70 -9.50 -9.30 -15.37
CA LYS A 70 -8.82 -10.49 -14.83
C LYS A 70 -9.22 -10.70 -13.37
N GLY A 71 -9.19 -11.95 -12.92
CA GLY A 71 -9.44 -12.29 -11.52
C GLY A 71 -8.38 -11.70 -10.58
N ALA A 72 -8.68 -11.69 -9.28
CA ALA A 72 -7.71 -11.32 -8.26
C ALA A 72 -6.48 -12.24 -8.30
N THR A 73 -5.29 -11.65 -8.32
CA THR A 73 -4.03 -12.39 -8.17
C THR A 73 -3.52 -12.18 -6.75
N PRO A 74 -3.46 -13.25 -5.92
CA PRO A 74 -2.88 -13.15 -4.58
C PRO A 74 -1.42 -12.73 -4.65
N MET A 75 -1.01 -11.88 -3.72
CA MET A 75 0.36 -11.41 -3.56
C MET A 75 0.75 -11.51 -2.09
N ASN A 76 2.06 -11.52 -1.82
CA ASN A 76 2.58 -11.46 -0.44
C ASN A 76 3.88 -10.64 -0.38
N ASN A 77 3.97 -9.62 -1.23
CA ASN A 77 5.13 -8.74 -1.26
C ASN A 77 4.96 -7.64 -0.21
N LEU A 78 6.04 -7.35 0.52
CA LEU A 78 6.09 -6.26 1.48
C LEU A 78 6.50 -4.95 0.79
N TYR A 79 5.81 -3.86 1.14
CA TYR A 79 6.04 -2.54 0.59
C TYR A 79 6.26 -1.52 1.70
N LYS A 80 7.09 -0.52 1.43
CA LYS A 80 7.06 0.78 2.12
C LYS A 80 6.06 1.67 1.41
N GLY A 81 5.11 2.21 2.14
CA GLY A 81 4.10 3.11 1.63
C GLY A 81 4.25 4.52 2.18
N TYR A 82 3.84 5.49 1.37
CA TYR A 82 3.52 6.84 1.79
C TYR A 82 2.06 7.11 1.43
N PHE A 83 1.29 7.66 2.35
CA PHE A 83 -0.11 8.06 2.13
C PHE A 83 -0.32 9.50 2.62
N ASP A 84 -0.90 10.34 1.76
CA ASP A 84 -1.34 11.69 2.07
C ASP A 84 -2.88 11.71 2.12
N SER A 85 -3.43 11.91 3.32
CA SER A 85 -4.87 11.90 3.57
C SER A 85 -5.57 13.18 3.11
N VAL A 86 -4.83 14.21 2.65
CA VAL A 86 -5.42 15.42 2.06
C VAL A 86 -5.73 15.17 0.59
N THR A 87 -4.80 14.55 -0.13
CA THR A 87 -4.96 14.21 -1.55
C THR A 87 -5.54 12.82 -1.77
N LEU A 88 -5.73 12.04 -0.70
CA LEU A 88 -6.18 10.65 -0.71
C LEU A 88 -5.34 9.81 -1.68
N SER A 89 -4.03 10.02 -1.66
CA SER A 89 -3.10 9.42 -2.63
C SER A 89 -1.74 9.15 -2.02
N GLY A 90 -0.95 8.34 -2.71
CA GLY A 90 0.30 7.87 -2.17
C GLY A 90 1.13 7.07 -3.16
N TYR A 91 2.18 6.46 -2.66
CA TYR A 91 3.01 5.55 -3.42
C TYR A 91 3.47 4.35 -2.59
N LEU A 92 3.74 3.24 -3.27
CA LEU A 92 4.31 2.03 -2.70
C LEU A 92 5.68 1.75 -3.33
N MET A 93 6.68 1.48 -2.50
CA MET A 93 7.99 1.01 -2.93
C MET A 93 8.16 -0.44 -2.47
N PRO A 94 8.42 -1.39 -3.37
CA PRO A 94 8.72 -2.75 -2.97
C PRO A 94 9.91 -2.76 -2.00
N ILE A 95 9.77 -3.44 -0.87
CA ILE A 95 10.93 -3.76 -0.04
C ILE A 95 11.53 -5.02 -0.67
N PRO A 96 12.75 -4.96 -1.23
CA PRO A 96 13.39 -6.16 -1.72
C PRO A 96 13.53 -7.12 -0.54
N VAL A 97 12.94 -8.30 -0.65
CA VAL A 97 13.24 -9.41 0.25
C VAL A 97 14.72 -9.68 0.04
N SER A 98 15.56 -9.26 1.00
CA SER A 98 16.99 -9.57 0.94
C SER A 98 17.07 -11.09 0.94
N GLY A 99 17.37 -11.65 -0.23
CA GLY A 99 17.54 -13.08 -0.39
C GLY A 99 18.56 -13.55 0.63
N TRP A 100 18.13 -14.46 1.50
CA TRP A 100 19.07 -15.37 2.13
C TRP A 100 19.73 -16.13 0.98
N ILE A 101 20.97 -15.77 0.67
CA ILE A 101 21.83 -16.62 -0.15
C ILE A 101 22.14 -17.81 0.75
N HIS A 102 21.72 -19.00 0.32
CA HIS A 102 22.00 -20.28 0.97
C HIS A 102 23.51 -20.54 1.06
#